data_AF-A0A821QQY9-F1
#
_entry.id   AF-A0A821QQY9-F1
#
_cell.length_a   1.000
_cell.length_b   1.000
_cell.length_c   1.000
_cell.angle_alpha   90.00
_cell.angle_beta   90.00
_cell.angle_gamma   90.00
#
_symmetry.space_group_name_H-M   'P 1'
#
loop_
_entity.id
_entity.type
_entity.pdbx_description
1 polymer ?
#
loop_
_entity_poly.entity_id
_entity_poly.type
_entity_poly.pdbx_seq_one_letter_code
_entity_poly.pdbx_strand_id
1 'polypeptide(L)'
;MKDLAVLHEYISIFTLFIEATTRTQSEKCVFISLVTPSIVEIYYDLENELKLYKYTSSICNALFKSVKERFGGLLLNLEKPVDDYLKHQ
;
A
#
# COMPACT_ATOMS: atom_id res chain seq x y z
N MET A 1 -2.91 -22.43 -18.43
CA MET A 1 -1.85 -21.53 -17.93
C MET A 1 -2.35 -20.13 -17.54
N LYS A 2 -3.48 -19.64 -18.08
CA LYS A 2 -4.09 -18.36 -17.64
C LYS A 2 -4.47 -18.38 -16.15
N ASP A 3 -5.14 -19.42 -15.68
CA ASP A 3 -5.65 -19.48 -14.29
C ASP A 3 -4.53 -19.43 -13.25
N LEU A 4 -3.38 -20.04 -13.55
CA LEU A 4 -2.19 -19.95 -12.69
C LEU A 4 -1.64 -18.53 -12.60
N ALA A 5 -1.60 -17.80 -13.73
CA ALA A 5 -1.18 -16.40 -13.74
C ALA A 5 -2.17 -15.52 -12.96
N VAL A 6 -3.48 -15.74 -13.12
CA VAL A 6 -4.51 -15.05 -12.32
C VAL A 6 -4.31 -15.31 -10.83
N LEU A 7 -4.07 -16.57 -10.45
CA LEU A 7 -3.85 -16.95 -9.07
C LEU A 7 -2.58 -16.28 -8.48
N HIS A 8 -1.49 -16.22 -9.23
CA HIS A 8 -0.27 -15.54 -8.81
C HIS A 8 -0.47 -14.04 -8.59
N GLU A 9 -1.22 -13.36 -9.47
CA GLU A 9 -1.55 -11.96 -9.27
C GLU A 9 -2.38 -11.77 -7.99
N TYR A 10 -3.40 -12.61 -7.74
CA TYR A 10 -4.17 -12.53 -6.49
C TYR A 10 -3.32 -12.77 -5.24
N ILE A 11 -2.45 -13.78 -5.27
CA ILE A 11 -1.55 -14.09 -4.14
C ILE A 11 -0.66 -12.89 -3.84
N SER A 12 -0.09 -12.26 -4.87
CA SER A 12 0.78 -11.10 -4.70
C SER A 12 0.02 -9.91 -4.11
N ILE A 13 -1.19 -9.61 -4.61
CA ILE A 13 -2.07 -8.57 -4.01
C ILE A 13 -2.33 -8.85 -2.53
N PHE A 14 -2.76 -10.07 -2.18
CA PHE A 14 -3.16 -10.39 -0.81
C PHE A 14 -1.98 -10.46 0.16
N THR A 15 -0.79 -10.83 -0.31
CA THR A 15 0.43 -10.85 0.51
C THR A 15 0.71 -9.48 1.13
N LEU A 16 0.54 -8.39 0.38
CA LEU A 16 0.72 -7.01 0.87
C LEU A 16 -0.12 -6.74 2.13
N PHE A 17 -1.38 -7.17 2.12
CA PHE A 17 -2.30 -6.97 3.23
C PHE A 17 -2.01 -7.93 4.39
N ILE A 18 -1.58 -9.16 4.11
CA ILE A 18 -1.19 -10.14 5.14
C ILE A 18 0.00 -9.61 5.94
N GLU A 19 1.02 -9.07 5.27
CA GLU A 19 2.21 -8.53 5.91
C GLU A 19 1.88 -7.31 6.77
N ALA A 20 1.12 -6.36 6.22
CA ALA A 20 0.67 -5.19 6.97
C ALA A 20 -0.21 -5.57 8.18
N THR A 21 -1.11 -6.54 8.01
CA THR A 21 -1.96 -7.06 9.09
C THR A 21 -1.11 -7.71 10.17
N THR A 22 -0.17 -8.57 9.79
CA THR A 22 0.73 -9.27 10.71
C THR A 22 1.54 -8.26 11.53
N ARG A 23 2.14 -7.26 10.87
CA ARG A 23 2.96 -6.23 11.52
C ARG A 23 2.15 -5.37 12.49
N THR A 24 0.94 -4.97 12.11
CA THR A 24 0.11 -4.06 12.93
C THR A 24 -0.63 -4.78 14.05
N GLN A 25 -0.95 -6.06 13.89
CA GLN A 25 -1.67 -6.85 14.89
C GLN A 25 -0.75 -7.67 15.81
N SER A 26 0.54 -7.80 15.49
CA SER A 26 1.52 -8.39 16.42
C SER A 26 1.80 -7.50 17.63
N GLU A 27 1.53 -6.20 17.51
CA GLU A 27 1.76 -5.24 18.58
C GLU A 27 0.61 -5.19 19.58
N LYS A 28 0.94 -5.25 20.89
CA LYS A 28 -0.05 -5.09 21.98
C LYS A 28 -0.66 -3.69 22.03
N CYS A 29 0.03 -2.69 21.49
CA CYS A 29 -0.40 -1.30 21.47
C CYS A 29 -0.12 -0.71 20.09
N VAL A 30 -1.18 -0.23 19.42
CA VAL A 30 -1.08 0.23 18.03
C VAL A 30 -0.71 1.71 17.99
N PHE A 31 0.46 2.01 17.43
CA PHE A 31 0.95 3.38 17.25
C PHE A 31 0.87 3.80 15.77
N ILE A 32 0.57 5.08 15.53
CA ILE A 32 0.55 5.65 14.17
C ILE A 32 1.91 5.49 13.47
N SER A 33 3.01 5.60 14.21
CA SER A 33 4.38 5.40 13.70
C SER A 33 4.64 3.98 13.18
N LEU A 34 3.87 3.00 13.65
CA LEU A 34 3.95 1.60 13.21
C LEU A 34 3.03 1.32 12.02
N VAL A 35 1.83 1.90 12.01
CA VAL A 35 0.82 1.66 10.97
C VAL A 35 1.11 2.45 9.70
N THR A 36 1.63 3.67 9.85
CA THR A 36 1.91 4.58 8.71
C THR A 36 2.83 3.95 7.67
N PRO A 37 4.00 3.38 8.02
CA PRO A 37 4.87 2.72 7.05
C PRO A 37 4.15 1.64 6.22
N SER A 38 3.32 0.79 6.85
CA SER A 38 2.59 -0.26 6.15
C SER A 38 1.53 0.27 5.19
N ILE A 39 0.86 1.39 5.52
CA ILE A 39 -0.07 2.05 4.58
C ILE A 39 0.69 2.59 3.36
N VAL A 40 1.87 3.15 3.57
CA VAL A 40 2.72 3.72 2.51
C VAL A 40 3.28 2.63 1.61
N GLU A 41 3.77 1.53 2.19
CA GLU A 41 4.20 0.34 1.45
C GLU A 41 3.07 -0.20 0.57
N ILE A 42 1.87 -0.46 1.15
CA ILE A 42 0.70 -0.90 0.37
C ILE A 42 0.37 0.06 -0.77
N TYR A 43 0.46 1.38 -0.55
CA TYR A 43 0.19 2.36 -1.59
C TYR A 43 1.13 2.23 -2.78
N TYR A 44 2.45 2.22 -2.53
CA TYR A 44 3.44 2.12 -3.60
C TYR A 44 3.44 0.76 -4.28
N ASP A 45 3.22 -0.32 -3.52
CA ASP A 45 3.15 -1.65 -4.08
C ASP A 45 1.93 -1.80 -4.99
N LEU A 46 0.75 -1.36 -4.57
CA LEU A 46 -0.43 -1.33 -5.44
C LEU A 46 -0.22 -0.45 -6.68
N GLU A 47 0.46 0.69 -6.55
CA GLU A 47 0.80 1.54 -7.70
C GLU A 47 1.73 0.85 -8.71
N ASN A 48 2.70 0.06 -8.22
CA ASN A 48 3.59 -0.72 -9.07
C ASN A 48 2.86 -1.90 -9.71
N GLU A 49 2.02 -2.59 -8.94
CA GLU A 49 1.26 -3.74 -9.42
C GLU A 49 0.23 -3.36 -10.48
N LEU A 50 -0.34 -2.15 -10.41
CA LEU A 50 -1.19 -1.61 -11.48
C LEU A 50 -0.48 -1.50 -12.84
N LYS A 51 0.85 -1.37 -12.85
CA LYS A 51 1.64 -1.31 -14.09
C LYS A 51 1.93 -2.69 -14.66
N LEU A 52 1.86 -3.74 -13.83
CA LEU A 52 2.31 -5.10 -14.15
C LEU A 52 1.14 -6.07 -14.38
N TYR A 53 0.04 -5.92 -13.64
CA TYR A 53 -1.05 -6.89 -13.65
C TYR A 53 -1.99 -6.75 -14.83
N LYS A 54 -2.29 -7.88 -15.44
CA LYS A 54 -3.13 -7.97 -16.63
C LYS A 54 -4.52 -8.51 -16.33
N TYR A 55 -4.65 -9.37 -15.33
CA TYR A 55 -5.90 -10.10 -15.09
C TYR A 55 -6.70 -9.59 -13.89
N THR A 56 -6.00 -9.04 -12.89
CA THR A 56 -6.56 -8.58 -11.62
C THR A 56 -6.55 -7.05 -11.48
N SER A 57 -6.41 -6.33 -12.60
CA SER A 57 -6.35 -4.87 -12.60
C SER A 57 -7.60 -4.21 -12.00
N SER A 58 -8.78 -4.83 -12.11
CA SER A 58 -10.02 -4.30 -11.52
C SER A 58 -9.98 -4.28 -9.99
N ILE A 59 -9.56 -5.39 -9.36
CA ILE A 59 -9.44 -5.48 -7.91
C ILE A 59 -8.27 -4.62 -7.40
N CYS A 60 -7.13 -4.63 -8.10
CA CYS A 60 -5.98 -3.80 -7.76
C CYS A 60 -6.35 -2.31 -7.79
N ASN A 61 -7.07 -1.85 -8.82
CA ASN A 61 -7.59 -0.47 -8.89
C ASN A 61 -8.56 -0.14 -7.75
N ALA A 62 -9.48 -1.05 -7.44
CA ALA A 62 -10.43 -0.84 -6.35
C ALA A 62 -9.72 -0.72 -4.99
N LEU A 63 -8.71 -1.55 -4.75
CA LEU A 63 -7.89 -1.51 -3.55
C LEU A 63 -7.05 -0.23 -3.48
N PHE A 64 -6.37 0.13 -4.58
CA PHE A 64 -5.58 1.35 -4.68
C PHE A 64 -6.43 2.60 -4.41
N LYS A 65 -7.60 2.68 -5.03
CA LYS A 65 -8.58 3.76 -4.78
C LYS A 65 -9.02 3.79 -3.32
N SER A 66 -9.37 2.64 -2.73
CA SER A 66 -9.75 2.56 -1.32
C SER A 66 -8.64 3.03 -0.38
N VAL A 67 -7.38 2.71 -0.67
CA VAL A 67 -6.22 3.17 0.12
C VAL A 67 -6.09 4.70 0.01
N LYS A 68 -6.16 5.26 -1.20
CA LYS A 68 -6.11 6.73 -1.42
C LYS A 68 -7.26 7.47 -0.75
N GLU A 69 -8.48 6.94 -0.82
CA GLU A 69 -9.64 7.60 -0.22
C GLU A 69 -9.58 7.61 1.32
N ARG A 70 -9.11 6.51 1.92
CA ARG A 70 -9.02 6.41 3.40
C ARG A 70 -7.81 7.14 3.98
N PHE A 71 -6.68 7.11 3.27
CA PHE A 71 -5.39 7.58 3.78
C PHE A 71 -4.81 8.72 2.96
N GLY A 72 -5.57 9.34 2.06
CA GLY A 72 -5.09 10.43 1.20
C GLY A 72 -4.45 11.58 1.97
N GLY A 73 -5.01 11.95 3.13
CA GLY A 73 -4.41 12.97 4.00
C GLY A 73 -3.02 12.60 4.54
N LEU A 74 -2.78 11.30 4.81
CA LEU A 74 -1.47 10.78 5.19
C LEU A 74 -0.50 10.83 4.01
N LEU A 75 -0.97 10.42 2.83
CA LEU A 75 -0.18 10.30 1.61
C LEU A 75 0.21 11.67 1.01
N LEU A 76 -0.65 12.69 1.15
CA LEU A 76 -0.35 14.07 0.72
C LEU A 76 0.86 14.68 1.45
N ASN A 77 1.16 14.22 2.68
CA ASN A 77 2.32 14.68 3.42
C ASN A 77 3.64 14.01 2.98
N LEU A 78 3.57 12.93 2.19
CA LEU A 78 4.74 12.24 1.63
C LEU A 78 5.18 12.84 0.28
N GLU A 79 4.26 13.50 -0.44
CA GLU A 79 4.56 14.23 -1.68
C GLU A 79 5.32 15.55 -1.44
N LYS A 80 5.49 15.97 -0.18
CA LYS A 80 6.40 17.07 0.15
C LYS A 80 7.84 16.58 0.05
N PRO A 81 8.67 17.16 -0.83
CA PRO A 81 10.09 16.82 -0.87
C PRO A 81 10.72 17.10 0.50
N VAL A 82 11.53 16.16 0.97
CA VAL A 82 12.29 16.22 2.24
C VAL A 82 13.09 17.54 2.38
N ASP A 83 13.35 18.21 1.26
CA ASP A 83 14.07 19.48 1.15
C ASP A 83 13.34 20.69 1.78
N ASP A 84 12.03 20.64 1.99
CA ASP A 84 11.28 21.72 2.65
C ASP A 84 11.33 21.65 4.19
N TYR A 85 11.68 20.48 4.75
CA TYR A 85 11.85 20.34 6.21
C TYR A 85 13.20 20.87 6.71
N LEU A 86 14.18 21.05 5.81
CA LEU A 86 15.53 21.53 6.13
C LEU A 86 15.71 23.05 5.98
N LYS A 87 14.70 23.77 5.44
CA LYS A 87 14.77 25.23 5.26
C LYS A 87 14.19 26.04 6.43
N HIS A 88 13.67 25.37 7.46
CA HIS A 88 13.05 26.00 8.63
C HIS A 88 13.63 25.53 9.98
N GLN A 89 14.85 24.98 9.97
CA GLN A 89 15.71 24.87 11.16
C GLN A 89 16.86 25.86 11.05
#